data_AF-R7Z943-F1
#
_entry.id   AF-R7Z943-F1
#
_cell.length_a   1.000
_cell.length_b   1.000
_cell.length_c   1.000
_cell.angle_alpha   90.00
_cell.angle_beta   90.00
_cell.angle_gamma   90.00
#
_symmetry.space_group_name_H-M   'P 1'
#
loop_
_entity.id
_entity.type
_entity.pdbx_description
1 polymer ?
#
loop_
_entity_poly.entity_id
_entity_poly.type
_entity_poly.pdbx_seq_one_letter_code
_entity_poly.pdbx_strand_id
1 'polypeptide(L)'
;MEHFPTIHTNFWDAVIAIPIIMIITQLLKKFFHIKPIWVPTMALIIGLIISIFISHRHNLLAGIFMGWFYGYSAIGSYASLKTTLMAYRQKNKDTKSKL
;
A
#
# COMPACT_ATOMS: atom_id res chain seq x y z
N MET A 1 1.39 18.61 -32.05
CA MET A 1 1.45 18.74 -30.58
C MET A 1 0.85 17.48 -30.04
N GLU A 2 1.66 16.58 -29.48
CA GLU A 2 1.14 15.35 -28.88
C GLU A 2 0.23 15.74 -27.71
N HIS A 3 -1.07 15.49 -27.84
CA HIS A 3 -1.98 15.51 -26.71
C HIS A 3 -1.61 14.33 -25.81
N PHE A 4 -0.60 14.54 -24.96
CA PHE A 4 -0.41 13.68 -23.80
C PHE A 4 -1.76 13.65 -23.07
N PRO A 5 -2.33 12.46 -22.79
CA PRO A 5 -3.50 12.40 -21.94
C PRO A 5 -3.09 13.06 -20.63
N THR A 6 -3.66 14.23 -20.34
CA THR A 6 -3.53 14.87 -19.04
C THR A 6 -4.26 13.98 -18.07
N ILE A 7 -3.56 12.96 -17.58
CA ILE A 7 -3.97 12.21 -16.41
C ILE A 7 -3.96 13.29 -15.34
N HIS A 8 -5.14 13.83 -15.01
CA HIS A 8 -5.38 14.50 -13.75
C HIS A 8 -5.24 13.41 -12.68
N THR A 9 -4.02 12.93 -12.49
CA THR A 9 -3.65 12.08 -11.39
C THR A 9 -3.81 13.00 -10.20
N ASN A 10 -4.98 12.95 -9.56
CA ASN A 10 -5.15 13.59 -8.27
C ASN A 10 -4.08 12.95 -7.40
N PHE A 11 -2.96 13.63 -7.20
CA PHE A 11 -1.89 13.17 -6.30
C PHE A 11 -2.48 12.80 -4.93
N TRP A 12 -3.55 13.50 -4.56
CA TRP A 12 -4.44 13.21 -3.44
C TRP A 12 -5.03 11.80 -3.43
N ASP A 13 -5.41 11.22 -4.57
CA ASP A 13 -5.87 9.83 -4.67
C ASP A 13 -4.78 8.87 -4.21
N ALA A 14 -3.52 9.10 -4.60
CA ALA A 14 -2.41 8.26 -4.15
C ALA A 14 -2.16 8.40 -2.64
N VAL A 15 -2.12 9.64 -2.15
CA VAL A 15 -1.90 9.96 -0.74
C VAL A 15 -2.97 9.35 0.16
N ILE A 16 -4.21 9.26 -0.32
CA ILE A 16 -5.35 8.70 0.44
C ILE A 16 -5.46 7.18 0.23
N ALA A 17 -5.28 6.68 -1.00
CA ALA A 17 -5.42 5.27 -1.32
C ALA A 17 -4.37 4.40 -0.62
N ILE A 18 -3.12 4.86 -0.52
CA ILE A 18 -2.03 4.07 0.07
C ILE A 18 -2.31 3.74 1.55
N PRO A 19 -2.61 4.72 2.44
CA PRO A 19 -3.03 4.44 3.82
C PRO A 19 -4.29 3.58 3.90
N ILE A 20 -5.29 3.80 3.05
CA ILE A 20 -6.52 3.00 3.04
C ILE A 20 -6.22 1.54 2.70
N ILE A 21 -5.42 1.26 1.66
CA ILE A 21 -5.00 -0.10 1.30
C ILE A 21 -4.24 -0.74 2.47
N MET A 22 -3.35 0.01 3.13
CA MET A 22 -2.64 -0.49 4.31
C MET A 22 -3.59 -0.82 5.47
N ILE A 23 -4.57 0.03 5.76
CA ILE A 23 -5.55 -0.22 6.82
C ILE A 23 -6.39 -1.44 6.49
N ILE A 24 -6.96 -1.52 5.28
CA ILE A 24 -7.79 -2.65 4.85
C ILE A 24 -7.00 -3.96 4.90
N THR A 25 -5.78 -3.99 4.36
CA THR A 25 -4.95 -5.20 4.37
C THR A 25 -4.58 -5.64 5.78
N GLN A 26 -4.32 -4.70 6.70
CA GLN A 26 -4.08 -5.02 8.11
C GLN A 26 -5.35 -5.50 8.83
N LEU A 27 -6.51 -4.91 8.54
CA LEU A 27 -7.80 -5.37 9.07
C LEU A 27 -8.10 -6.78 8.59
N LEU A 28 -7.99 -7.04 7.27
CA LEU A 28 -8.21 -8.38 6.71
C LEU A 28 -7.24 -9.40 7.31
N LYS A 29 -5.96 -9.04 7.47
CA LYS A 29 -4.98 -9.89 8.16
C LYS A 29 -5.43 -10.23 9.60
N LYS A 30 -5.97 -9.27 10.34
CA LYS A 30 -6.43 -9.45 11.72
C LYS A 30 -7.71 -10.28 11.80
N PHE A 31 -8.69 -10.04 10.93
CA PHE A 31 -9.97 -10.76 10.93
C PHE A 31 -9.85 -12.20 10.42
N PHE A 32 -9.10 -12.40 9.33
CA PHE A 32 -9.00 -13.69 8.65
C PHE A 32 -7.75 -14.50 9.06
N HIS A 33 -6.99 -14.04 10.07
CA HIS A 33 -5.77 -14.70 10.57
C HIS A 33 -4.76 -15.07 9.45
N ILE A 34 -4.68 -14.22 8.43
CA ILE A 34 -3.91 -14.51 7.21
C ILE A 34 -2.41 -14.43 7.51
N LYS A 35 -1.65 -15.40 7.00
CA LYS A 35 -0.18 -15.39 7.12
C LYS A 35 0.39 -14.11 6.49
N PRO A 36 1.39 -13.46 7.11
CA PRO A 36 1.93 -12.18 6.65
C PRO A 36 2.53 -12.21 5.24
N ILE A 37 2.81 -13.40 4.70
CA ILE A 37 3.29 -13.61 3.33
C ILE A 37 2.27 -13.23 2.25
N TRP A 38 0.97 -13.26 2.57
CA TRP A 38 -0.11 -12.94 1.63
C TRP A 38 -0.50 -11.46 1.64
N VAL A 39 -0.05 -10.70 2.64
CA VAL A 39 -0.35 -9.26 2.77
C VAL A 39 0.06 -8.49 1.50
N PRO A 40 1.22 -8.73 0.87
CA PRO A 40 1.59 -8.03 -0.36
C PRO A 40 0.66 -8.34 -1.54
N THR A 41 0.30 -9.60 -1.72
CA THR A 41 -0.63 -10.01 -2.79
C THR A 41 -2.01 -9.36 -2.61
N MET A 42 -2.51 -9.30 -1.37
CA MET A 42 -3.77 -8.65 -1.06
C MET A 42 -3.72 -7.14 -1.29
N ALA A 43 -2.61 -6.47 -0.93
CA ALA A 43 -2.43 -5.04 -1.17
C ALA A 43 -2.47 -4.72 -2.67
N LEU A 44 -1.86 -5.57 -3.50
CA LEU A 44 -1.88 -5.46 -4.97
C LEU A 44 -3.29 -5.63 -5.54
N ILE A 45 -4.02 -6.67 -5.09
CA ILE A 45 -5.39 -6.93 -5.54
C ILE A 45 -6.30 -5.76 -5.15
N ILE A 46 -6.21 -5.28 -3.91
CA ILE A 46 -7.03 -4.16 -3.43
C ILE A 46 -6.68 -2.85 -4.16
N GLY A 47 -5.38 -2.59 -4.40
CA GLY A 47 -4.94 -1.42 -5.17
C GLY A 47 -5.45 -1.42 -6.61
N LEU A 48 -5.43 -2.58 -7.27
CA LEU A 48 -6.01 -2.75 -8.60
C LEU A 48 -7.53 -2.56 -8.59
N ILE A 49 -8.25 -3.14 -7.63
CA ILE A 49 -9.70 -2.96 -7.51
C ILE A 49 -10.06 -1.49 -7.30
N ILE A 50 -9.40 -0.82 -6.34
CA ILE A 50 -9.68 0.60 -6.04
C ILE A 50 -9.42 1.46 -7.28
N SER A 51 -8.29 1.26 -7.95
CA SER A 51 -7.91 2.12 -9.08
C SER A 51 -8.76 1.88 -10.34
N ILE A 52 -9.08 0.62 -10.65
CA ILE A 52 -9.90 0.26 -11.82
C ILE A 52 -11.35 0.73 -11.63
N PHE A 53 -11.92 0.56 -10.44
CA PHE A 53 -13.34 0.85 -10.20
C PHE A 53 -13.63 2.31 -9.82
N ILE A 54 -12.69 3.02 -9.17
CA ILE A 54 -12.92 4.36 -8.60
C ILE A 54 -12.23 5.47 -9.41
N SER A 55 -10.93 5.37 -9.67
CA SER A 55 -10.18 6.53 -10.22
C SER A 55 -10.19 6.64 -11.76
N HIS A 56 -10.26 5.54 -12.52
CA HIS A 56 -10.02 5.60 -13.98
C HIS A 56 -11.01 4.78 -14.82
N ARG A 57 -12.31 5.00 -14.62
CA ARG A 57 -13.36 4.30 -15.38
C ARG A 57 -13.30 4.51 -16.90
N HIS A 58 -12.71 5.62 -17.35
CA HIS A 58 -12.60 5.97 -18.78
C HIS A 58 -11.29 5.54 -19.44
N ASN A 59 -10.27 5.11 -18.69
CA ASN A 59 -9.02 4.61 -19.25
C ASN A 59 -8.47 3.44 -18.41
N LEU A 60 -8.76 2.22 -18.88
CA LEU A 60 -8.42 0.98 -18.20
C LEU A 60 -6.90 0.87 -17.92
N LEU A 61 -6.08 1.36 -18.85
CA LEU A 61 -4.63 1.26 -18.79
C LEU A 61 -4.04 2.18 -17.71
N ALA A 62 -4.60 3.40 -17.57
CA ALA A 62 -4.27 4.31 -16.47
C ALA A 62 -4.70 3.75 -15.11
N GLY A 63 -5.89 3.12 -15.05
CA GLY A 63 -6.39 2.46 -13.85
C GLY A 63 -5.49 1.32 -13.38
N ILE A 64 -5.02 0.47 -14.29
CA ILE A 64 -4.10 -0.63 -13.94
C ILE A 64 -2.75 -0.08 -13.46
N PHE A 65 -2.18 0.89 -14.17
CA PHE A 65 -0.90 1.50 -13.79
C PHE A 65 -0.95 2.14 -12.39
N MET A 66 -1.99 2.95 -12.14
CA MET A 66 -2.20 3.58 -10.84
C MET A 66 -2.52 2.57 -9.73
N GLY A 67 -3.23 1.48 -10.05
CA GLY A 67 -3.53 0.42 -9.09
C GLY A 67 -2.30 -0.35 -8.66
N TRP A 68 -1.39 -0.63 -9.60
CA TRP A 68 -0.06 -1.16 -9.30
C TRP A 68 0.75 -0.19 -8.45
N PHE A 69 0.77 1.10 -8.80
CA PHE A 69 1.46 2.12 -8.02
C PHE A 69 0.96 2.14 -6.57
N TYR A 70 -0.35 2.25 -6.34
CA TYR A 70 -0.92 2.25 -4.99
C TYR A 70 -0.63 0.95 -4.21
N GLY A 71 -0.76 -0.20 -4.87
CA GLY A 71 -0.48 -1.50 -4.29
C GLY A 71 0.98 -1.62 -3.84
N TYR A 72 1.94 -1.33 -4.71
CA TYR A 72 3.38 -1.40 -4.39
C TYR A 72 3.80 -0.38 -3.35
N SER A 73 3.27 0.85 -3.39
CA SER A 73 3.54 1.86 -2.37
C SER A 73 3.01 1.45 -0.99
N ALA A 74 1.84 0.81 -0.92
CA ALA A 74 1.32 0.25 0.33
C ALA A 74 2.20 -0.90 0.87
N ILE A 75 2.67 -1.79 0.00
CA ILE A 75 3.60 -2.88 0.36
C ILE A 75 4.90 -2.32 0.94
N GLY A 76 5.52 -1.37 0.24
CA GLY A 76 6.76 -0.73 0.68
C GLY A 76 6.61 0.02 2.01
N SER A 77 5.51 0.76 2.15
CA SER A 77 5.19 1.48 3.40
C SER A 77 4.99 0.52 4.58
N TYR A 78 4.27 -0.59 4.37
CA TYR A 78 4.11 -1.62 5.40
C TYR A 78 5.45 -2.28 5.77
N ALA A 79 6.28 -2.62 4.78
CA ALA A 79 7.60 -3.21 5.02
C ALA A 79 8.51 -2.26 5.81
N SER A 80 8.56 -0.98 5.43
CA SER A 80 9.35 0.04 6.12
C SER A 80 8.87 0.26 7.57
N LEU A 81 7.56 0.34 7.78
CA LEU A 81 6.97 0.47 9.11
C LEU A 81 7.31 -0.73 10.00
N LYS A 82 7.16 -1.95 9.46
CA LYS A 82 7.47 -3.19 10.19
C LYS A 82 8.95 -3.24 10.57
N THR A 83 9.85 -2.94 9.64
CA THR A 83 11.30 -2.95 9.88
C THR A 83 11.69 -1.90 10.92
N THR A 84 11.17 -0.68 10.81
CA THR A 84 11.41 0.40 11.77
C THR A 84 10.91 0.02 13.17
N LEU A 85 9.73 -0.58 13.29
CA LEU A 85 9.19 -1.03 14.57
C LEU A 85 10.01 -2.17 15.18
N MET A 86 10.50 -3.11 14.36
CA MET A 86 11.38 -4.19 14.82
C MET A 86 12.72 -3.62 15.32
N ALA A 87 13.35 -2.73 14.56
CA ALA A 87 14.59 -2.07 14.95
C ALA A 87 14.44 -1.27 16.26
N TYR A 88 13.35 -0.51 16.39
CA TYR A 88 13.05 0.23 17.62
C TYR A 88 12.89 -0.69 18.85
N ARG A 89 12.17 -1.81 18.69
CA ARG A 89 11.99 -2.80 19.76
C ARG A 89 13.28 -3.52 20.14
N GLN A 90 14.15 -3.78 19.17
CA GLN A 90 15.43 -4.46 19.40
C GLN A 90 16.42 -3.56 20.14
N LYS A 91 16.49 -2.28 19.76
CA LYS A 91 17.25 -1.26 20.51
C LYS A 91 16.87 -1.20 22.00
N ASN A 92 15.59 -1.33 22.32
CA ASN A 92 15.11 -1.33 23.70
C ASN A 92 15.51 -2.61 24.48
N LYS A 93 15.62 -3.76 23.81
CA LYS A 93 16.12 -5.00 24.42
C LYS A 93 17.62 -4.94 24.69
N ASP A 94 18.39 -4.43 23.73
CA ASP A 94 19.84 -4.27 23.88
C ASP A 94 20.19 -3.26 24.98
N THR A 95 19.36 -2.23 25.17
CA THR A 95 19.52 -1.25 26.26
C THR A 95 19.21 -1.86 27.64
N LYS A 96 18.18 -2.71 27.76
CA LYS A 96 17.85 -3.41 29.02
C LYS A 96 18.84 -4.53 29.37
N SER A 97 19.53 -5.12 28.38
CA SER A 97 20.57 -6.14 28.61
C SER A 97 21.90 -5.56 29.12
N LYS A 98 22.09 -4.24 29.05
CA LYS A 98 23.30 -3.54 29.49
C LYS A 98 23.15 -2.82 30.85
N LEU A 99 21.97 -2.89 31.46
CA LEU A 99 21.65 -2.41 32.81
C LEU A 99 21.55 -3.60 33.76
#